data_AF-K6AWS6-F1
#
_entry.id   AF-K6AWS6-F1
#
_cell.length_a   1.000
_cell.length_b   1.000
_cell.length_c   1.000
_cell.angle_alpha   90.00
_cell.angle_beta   90.00
_cell.angle_gamma   90.00
#
_symmetry.space_group_name_H-M   'P 1'
#
loop_
_entity.id
_entity.type
_entity.pdbx_description
1 polymer ?
#
loop_
_entity_poly.entity_id
_entity_poly.type
_entity_poly.pdbx_seq_one_letter_code
_entity_poly.pdbx_strand_id
1 'polypeptide(L)'
;MSSLPSGIRLVALLNEHLNEIMERERMNHTSIHLYCTGPYWVAFERSAYQLHRAFPDSETTPLRLFAYPFPIVMVSVTDRSLRSYARKHILRWDETDYVVLTAPESSSTDYRRWHAGEVEGLPQLT
;
A
#
# COMPACT_ATOMS: atom_id res chain seq x y z
N MET A 1 9.29 14.73 -14.20
CA MET A 1 9.41 13.86 -13.01
C MET A 1 9.77 14.75 -11.84
N SER A 2 8.96 14.72 -10.79
CA SER A 2 9.11 15.56 -9.61
C SER A 2 10.43 15.30 -8.88
N SER A 3 11.07 16.35 -8.39
CA SER A 3 12.38 16.33 -7.71
C SER A 3 12.30 15.91 -6.23
N LEU A 4 11.10 15.59 -5.73
CA LEU A 4 10.87 15.36 -4.32
C LEU A 4 11.18 13.90 -3.94
N PRO A 5 11.99 13.64 -2.90
CA PRO A 5 12.32 12.27 -2.48
C PRO A 5 11.07 11.47 -2.11
N SER A 6 11.10 10.15 -2.35
CA SER A 6 9.95 9.26 -2.09
C SER A 6 9.44 9.30 -0.66
N GLY A 7 10.34 9.37 0.32
CA GLY A 7 9.96 9.50 1.73
C GLY A 7 9.16 10.78 2.00
N ILE A 8 9.53 11.91 1.38
CA ILE A 8 8.80 13.17 1.54
C ILE A 8 7.42 13.09 0.89
N ARG A 9 7.32 12.44 -0.28
CA ARG A 9 6.03 12.18 -0.94
C ARG A 9 5.11 11.31 -0.11
N LEU A 10 5.66 10.25 0.50
CA LEU A 10 4.91 9.38 1.39
C LEU A 10 4.40 10.14 2.62
N VAL A 11 5.26 10.94 3.26
CA VAL A 11 4.87 11.75 4.42
C VAL A 11 3.79 12.76 4.04
N ALA A 12 3.90 13.43 2.89
CA ALA A 12 2.87 14.36 2.40
C ALA A 12 1.53 13.64 2.17
N LEU A 13 1.56 12.50 1.46
CA LEU A 13 0.37 11.67 1.23
C LEU A 13 -0.32 11.28 2.55
N LEU A 14 0.44 10.80 3.54
CA LEU A 14 -0.14 10.40 4.82
C LEU A 14 -0.66 11.60 5.62
N ASN A 15 0.06 12.72 5.62
CA ASN A 15 -0.41 13.92 6.33
C ASN A 15 -1.73 14.47 5.75
N GLU A 16 -1.91 14.39 4.44
CA GLU A 16 -3.07 14.96 3.75
C GLU A 16 -4.26 13.98 3.67
N HIS A 17 -3.98 12.69 3.45
CA HIS A 17 -5.02 11.72 3.06
C HIS A 17 -5.16 10.50 3.99
N LEU A 18 -4.42 10.39 5.09
CA LEU A 18 -4.43 9.18 5.95
C LEU A 18 -5.85 8.72 6.33
N ASN A 19 -6.71 9.63 6.80
CA ASN A 19 -8.07 9.26 7.22
C ASN A 19 -8.91 8.70 6.05
N GLU A 20 -8.80 9.31 4.87
CA GLU A 20 -9.50 8.86 3.67
C GLU A 20 -9.00 7.48 3.22
N ILE A 21 -7.67 7.27 3.27
CA ILE A 21 -7.05 5.99 2.94
C ILE A 21 -7.54 4.91 3.91
N MET A 22 -7.53 5.17 5.22
CA MET A 22 -7.95 4.19 6.23
C MET A 22 -9.44 3.84 6.14
N GLU A 23 -10.31 4.83 5.89
CA GLU A 23 -11.75 4.59 5.70
C GLU A 23 -12.00 3.70 4.46
N ARG A 24 -11.27 3.96 3.37
CA ARG A 24 -11.31 3.14 2.16
C ARG A 24 -10.85 1.71 2.42
N GLU A 25 -9.69 1.55 3.07
CA GLU A 25 -9.12 0.24 3.35
C GLU A 25 -9.97 -0.60 4.30
N ARG A 26 -10.74 0.03 5.20
CA ARG A 26 -11.66 -0.66 6.10
C ARG A 26 -12.72 -1.48 5.34
N MET A 27 -13.21 -0.94 4.23
CA MET A 27 -14.29 -1.53 3.42
C MET A 27 -13.79 -2.25 2.16
N ASN A 28 -12.48 -2.25 1.92
CA ASN A 28 -11.89 -2.77 0.70
C ASN A 28 -11.74 -4.30 0.74
N HIS A 29 -12.30 -5.02 -0.22
CA HIS A 29 -12.18 -6.49 -0.31
C HIS A 29 -11.62 -7.00 -1.64
N THR A 30 -11.64 -6.17 -2.68
CA THR A 30 -11.48 -6.59 -4.09
C THR A 30 -10.60 -5.66 -4.90
N SER A 31 -10.04 -4.62 -4.29
CA SER A 31 -9.26 -3.60 -4.99
C SER A 31 -7.89 -3.43 -4.35
N ILE A 32 -6.90 -3.08 -5.16
CA ILE A 32 -5.57 -2.66 -4.72
C ILE A 32 -5.45 -1.18 -5.05
N HIS A 33 -5.50 -0.34 -4.03
CA HIS A 33 -5.32 1.10 -4.11
C HIS A 33 -3.82 1.42 -4.02
N LEU A 34 -3.26 1.97 -5.09
CA LEU A 34 -1.83 2.26 -5.25
C LEU A 34 -1.58 3.75 -5.35
N TYR A 35 -0.63 4.24 -4.58
CA TYR A 35 -0.25 5.65 -4.53
C TYR A 35 1.19 5.83 -5.01
N CYS A 36 1.40 6.78 -5.92
CA CYS A 36 2.71 7.08 -6.48
C CYS A 36 3.56 7.88 -5.49
N THR A 37 4.75 7.38 -5.18
CA THR A 37 5.76 8.09 -4.37
C THR A 37 7.04 8.35 -5.19
N GLY A 38 6.91 8.43 -6.52
CA GLY A 38 8.03 8.60 -7.46
C GLY A 38 8.41 7.26 -8.12
N PRO A 39 9.60 6.69 -7.83
CA PRO A 39 10.00 5.38 -8.37
C PRO A 39 9.26 4.18 -7.75
N TYR A 40 8.50 4.40 -6.67
CA TYR A 40 7.76 3.36 -5.96
C TYR A 40 6.27 3.65 -5.92
N TRP A 41 5.51 2.57 -5.86
CA TRP A 41 4.07 2.54 -5.63
C TRP A 41 3.79 1.88 -4.31
N VAL A 42 2.96 2.51 -3.49
CA VAL A 42 2.65 2.01 -2.15
C VAL A 42 1.16 1.70 -2.02
N ALA A 43 0.85 0.68 -1.23
CA ALA A 43 -0.49 0.34 -0.79
C ALA A 43 -0.49 0.18 0.74
N PHE A 44 -1.66 0.30 1.35
CA PHE A 44 -1.84 0.18 2.80
C PHE A 44 -2.84 -0.94 3.13
N GLU A 45 -2.71 -1.53 4.32
CA GLU A 45 -3.67 -2.46 4.91
C GLU A 45 -4.11 -3.59 3.96
N ARG A 46 -5.38 -3.63 3.54
CA ARG A 46 -5.93 -4.73 2.74
C ARG A 46 -5.40 -4.68 1.30
N SER A 47 -5.27 -3.48 0.73
CA SER A 47 -4.56 -3.28 -0.54
C SER A 47 -3.11 -3.74 -0.42
N ALA A 48 -2.43 -3.44 0.69
CA ALA A 48 -1.05 -3.88 0.93
C ALA A 48 -0.95 -5.41 0.95
N TYR A 49 -1.86 -6.09 1.65
CA TYR A 49 -1.90 -7.54 1.69
C TYR A 49 -2.10 -8.17 0.30
N GLN A 50 -3.02 -7.62 -0.49
CA GLN A 50 -3.27 -8.09 -1.85
C GLN A 50 -2.07 -7.81 -2.77
N LEU A 51 -1.43 -6.66 -2.62
CA LEU A 51 -0.22 -6.31 -3.34
C LEU A 51 0.93 -7.26 -3.00
N HIS A 52 1.14 -7.56 -1.71
CA HIS A 52 2.13 -8.51 -1.24
C HIS A 52 1.95 -9.90 -1.87
N ARG A 53 0.71 -10.37 -1.96
CA ARG A 53 0.39 -11.65 -2.62
C ARG A 53 0.62 -11.63 -4.13
N ALA A 54 0.39 -10.49 -4.79
CA ALA A 54 0.54 -10.35 -6.23
C ALA A 54 2.00 -10.14 -6.68
N PHE A 55 2.83 -9.56 -5.81
CA PHE A 55 4.22 -9.18 -6.11
C PHE A 55 5.19 -9.79 -5.09
N PRO A 56 5.83 -10.93 -5.43
CA PRO A 56 6.80 -11.57 -4.54
C PRO A 56 8.04 -10.71 -4.24
N ASP A 57 8.35 -9.74 -5.09
CA ASP A 57 9.44 -8.77 -4.93
C ASP A 57 9.03 -7.49 -4.18
N SER A 58 7.82 -7.47 -3.61
CA SER A 58 7.34 -6.35 -2.81
C SER A 58 8.06 -6.22 -1.46
N GLU A 59 8.20 -4.99 -0.99
CA GLU A 59 8.75 -4.69 0.33
C GLU A 59 7.62 -4.37 1.30
N THR A 60 7.56 -5.08 2.42
CA THR A 60 6.57 -4.85 3.48
C THR A 60 7.20 -4.02 4.58
N THR A 61 6.53 -2.92 4.96
CA THR A 61 7.00 -1.99 5.97
C THR A 61 5.87 -1.70 6.95
N PRO A 62 5.95 -2.19 8.19
CA PRO A 62 5.01 -1.81 9.24
C PRO A 62 5.33 -0.38 9.72
N LEU A 63 4.30 0.45 9.87
CA LEU A 63 4.38 1.87 10.21
C LEU A 63 3.68 2.14 11.54
N ARG A 64 4.29 3.03 12.32
CA ARG A 64 3.69 3.60 13.53
C ARG A 64 3.59 5.12 13.34
N LEU A 65 2.37 5.63 13.22
CA LEU A 65 2.10 7.05 13.00
C LEU A 65 1.56 7.67 14.28
N PHE A 66 2.11 8.82 14.70
CA PHE A 66 1.61 9.53 15.90
C PHE A 66 0.12 9.93 15.80
N ALA A 67 -0.35 10.21 14.58
CA ALA A 67 -1.73 10.61 14.32
C ALA A 67 -2.73 9.44 14.21
N TYR A 68 -2.28 8.18 14.36
CA TYR A 68 -3.13 7.01 14.20
C TYR A 68 -2.89 5.97 15.32
N PRO A 69 -3.94 5.51 16.01
CA PRO A 69 -3.79 4.73 17.24
C PRO A 69 -3.32 3.28 17.01
N PHE A 70 -3.39 2.77 15.79
CA PHE A 70 -3.02 1.40 15.45
C PHE A 70 -1.80 1.38 14.53
N PRO A 71 -0.97 0.32 14.54
CA PRO A 71 0.05 0.17 13.50
C PRO A 71 -0.63 -0.01 12.14
N ILE A 72 0.03 0.49 11.09
CA ILE A 72 -0.42 0.40 9.70
C ILE A 72 0.60 -0.42 8.93
N VAL A 73 0.19 -1.38 8.14
CA VAL A 73 1.10 -2.11 7.26
C VAL A 73 1.07 -1.48 5.87
N MET A 74 2.24 -1.06 5.40
CA MET A 74 2.46 -0.57 4.04
C MET A 74 3.20 -1.63 3.24
N VAL A 75 2.86 -1.79 1.97
CA VAL A 75 3.64 -2.60 1.02
C VAL A 75 4.00 -1.72 -0.16
N SER A 76 5.24 -1.84 -0.64
CA SER A 76 5.74 -1.07 -1.77
C SER A 76 6.27 -1.98 -2.89
N VAL A 77 6.10 -1.51 -4.13
CA VAL A 77 6.66 -2.13 -5.34
C VAL A 77 7.32 -1.07 -6.20
N THR A 78 8.28 -1.48 -7.04
CA THR A 78 8.89 -0.56 -7.99
C THR A 78 7.92 -0.26 -9.15
N ASP A 79 8.00 0.95 -9.71
CA ASP A 79 7.30 1.32 -10.94
C ASP A 79 7.60 0.33 -12.08
N ARG A 80 8.84 -0.20 -12.14
CA ARG A 80 9.23 -1.23 -13.11
C ARG A 80 8.43 -2.51 -12.94
N SER A 81 8.34 -3.05 -11.72
CA SER A 81 7.62 -4.30 -11.43
C SER A 81 6.13 -4.14 -11.75
N LEU A 82 5.55 -3.02 -11.34
CA LEU A 82 4.14 -2.73 -11.56
C LEU A 82 3.79 -2.52 -13.04
N ARG A 83 4.63 -1.83 -13.82
CA ARG A 83 4.45 -1.71 -15.28
C ARG A 83 4.61 -3.04 -15.99
N SER A 84 5.53 -3.90 -15.54
CA SER A 84 5.66 -5.25 -16.08
C SER A 84 4.40 -6.07 -15.85
N TYR A 85 3.81 -5.97 -14.65
CA TYR A 85 2.53 -6.60 -14.32
C TYR A 85 1.39 -6.04 -15.19
N ALA A 86 1.23 -4.72 -15.29
CA ALA A 86 0.16 -4.07 -16.06
C ALA A 86 0.20 -4.45 -17.55
N ARG A 87 1.39 -4.54 -18.15
CA ARG A 87 1.57 -4.98 -19.55
C ARG A 87 1.07 -6.41 -19.79
N LYS A 88 1.22 -7.30 -18.80
CA LYS A 88 0.73 -8.68 -18.90
C LYS A 88 -0.79 -8.78 -18.68
N HIS A 89 -1.40 -7.80 -18.03
CA HIS A 89 -2.80 -7.85 -17.59
C HIS A 89 -3.71 -6.80 -18.26
N ILE A 90 -3.29 -6.23 -19.41
CA ILE A 90 -4.06 -5.30 -20.28
C ILE A 90 -4.71 -4.14 -19.50
N LEU A 91 -4.03 -3.61 -18.49
CA LEU A 91 -4.45 -2.41 -17.79
C LEU A 91 -3.87 -1.19 -18.53
N ARG A 92 -4.75 -0.30 -19.00
CA ARG A 92 -4.34 1.01 -19.50
C ARG A 92 -3.89 1.86 -18.31
N TRP A 93 -2.64 2.30 -18.36
CA TRP A 93 -2.01 3.12 -17.33
C TRP A 93 -2.06 4.59 -17.77
N ASP A 94 -2.72 5.45 -17.00
CA ASP A 94 -3.01 6.84 -17.38
C ASP A 94 -2.10 7.91 -16.73
N GLU A 95 -0.92 7.50 -16.23
CA GLU A 95 0.09 8.39 -15.61
C GLU A 95 -0.44 9.23 -14.43
N THR A 96 -1.53 8.79 -13.80
CA THR A 96 -2.03 9.37 -12.56
C THR A 96 -1.13 9.01 -11.38
N ASP A 97 -1.15 9.82 -10.32
CA ASP A 97 -0.44 9.51 -9.05
C ASP A 97 -1.21 8.50 -8.18
N TYR A 98 -2.32 7.94 -8.68
CA TYR A 98 -3.19 7.01 -7.99
C TYR A 98 -3.80 6.00 -8.96
N VAL A 99 -3.59 4.72 -8.71
CA VAL A 99 -4.05 3.62 -9.56
C VAL A 99 -4.86 2.63 -8.73
N VAL A 100 -5.90 2.05 -9.32
CA VAL A 100 -6.68 0.97 -8.71
C VAL A 100 -6.57 -0.27 -9.58
N LEU A 101 -6.16 -1.39 -8.97
CA LEU A 101 -6.19 -2.71 -9.61
C LEU A 101 -7.33 -3.54 -9.04
N THR A 102 -7.94 -4.38 -9.86
CA THR A 102 -8.84 -5.43 -9.36
C THR A 102 -8.02 -6.60 -8.83
N ALA A 103 -8.43 -7.13 -7.69
CA ALA A 103 -7.81 -8.28 -7.08
C ALA A 103 -8.87 -9.30 -6.62
N PRO A 104 -8.49 -10.59 -6.51
CA PRO A 104 -9.37 -11.60 -5.96
C PRO A 104 -9.77 -11.25 -4.53
N GLU A 105 -11.01 -11.57 -4.15
CA GLU A 105 -11.47 -11.38 -2.78
C GLU A 105 -10.50 -12.01 -1.79
N SER A 106 -10.03 -11.20 -0.84
CA SER A 106 -9.14 -11.66 0.22
C SER A 106 -9.92 -12.02 1.49
N SER A 107 -9.64 -13.19 2.04
CA SER A 107 -10.14 -13.63 3.36
C SER A 107 -9.73 -12.64 4.45
N SER A 108 -10.71 -12.12 5.19
CA SER A 108 -10.46 -11.24 6.35
C SER A 108 -9.67 -11.95 7.47
N THR A 109 -9.66 -13.28 7.51
CA THR A 109 -8.87 -14.03 8.50
C THR A 109 -7.41 -14.11 8.10
N ASP A 110 -7.13 -14.36 6.82
CA ASP A 110 -5.75 -14.44 6.33
C ASP A 110 -5.09 -13.07 6.37
N TYR A 111 -5.84 -12.02 6.01
CA TYR A 111 -5.42 -10.64 6.19
C TYR A 111 -4.99 -10.34 7.64
N ARG A 112 -5.86 -10.64 8.62
CA ARG A 112 -5.59 -10.37 10.03
C ARG A 112 -4.38 -11.15 10.55
N ARG A 113 -4.21 -12.39 10.12
CA ARG A 113 -3.05 -13.21 10.49
C ARG A 113 -1.75 -12.63 9.92
N TRP A 114 -1.76 -12.25 8.64
CA TRP A 114 -0.62 -11.59 8.01
C TRP A 114 -0.27 -10.28 8.71
N HIS A 115 -1.25 -9.38 8.87
CA HIS A 115 -1.05 -8.10 9.55
C HIS A 115 -0.48 -8.28 10.96
N ALA A 116 -1.02 -9.21 11.75
CA ALA A 116 -0.51 -9.47 13.11
C ALA A 116 0.96 -9.88 13.11
N GLY A 117 1.41 -10.68 12.13
CA GLY A 117 2.81 -11.05 11.99
C GLY A 117 3.72 -9.86 11.62
N GLU A 118 3.27 -9.00 10.71
CA GLU A 118 4.07 -7.84 10.27
C GLU A 118 4.26 -6.79 11.38
N VAL A 119 3.30 -6.66 12.30
CA VAL A 119 3.35 -5.62 13.36
C VAL A 119 3.88 -6.13 14.71
N GLU A 120 4.16 -7.42 14.86
CA GLU A 120 4.57 -8.05 16.12
C GLU A 120 5.87 -7.42 16.69
N GLY A 121 6.80 -7.02 15.83
CA GLY A 121 8.08 -6.44 16.21
C GLY A 121 8.10 -4.91 16.36
N LEU A 122 6.98 -4.22 16.14
CA LEU A 122 6.96 -2.76 16.21
C LEU A 122 7.05 -2.27 17.66
N PRO A 123 7.95 -1.32 17.97
CA PRO A 123 8.03 -0.72 19.30
C PRO A 123 6.70 -0.09 19.71
N GLN A 124 6.41 -0.15 21.00
CA GLN A 124 5.25 0.50 21.59
C GLN A 124 5.56 1.98 21.78
N LEU A 125 4.62 2.85 21.38
CA LEU A 125 4.67 4.26 21.77
C LEU A 125 4.37 4.28 23.28
N THR A 126 5.38 4.60 24.09
CA THR A 126 5.29 4.77 25.55
C THR A 126 5.40 6.23 25.90
#